data_AF-A0ABD4V498-F1
#
_entry.id   AF-A0ABD4V498-F1
#
_cell.length_a   1.000
_cell.length_b   1.000
_cell.length_c   1.000
_cell.angle_alpha   90.00
_cell.angle_beta   90.00
_cell.angle_gamma   90.00
#
_symmetry.space_group_name_H-M   'P 1'
#
loop_
_entity.id
_entity.type
_entity.pdbx_description
1 polymer ?
#
loop_
_entity_poly.entity_id
_entity_poly.type
_entity_poly.pdbx_seq_one_letter_code
_entity_poly.pdbx_strand_id
1 'polypeptide(L)'
;MKLSIPGRASATAVVTVAALLTGGSIAGAAPAPTAAAAAPDLPVANVKAHLTQLQSIATANGGNRAHGRTGYKASLDYVKAKLDAAGFTTTVQQFTSGGRTGYNLIADWPGGDTGRVVMAGSHLDSVTAGPGINDNGSGSAAVLETALAVARSAYQPTKHLRFAWWGAEELGMVGSRYYVNSLTTANRAKISGYLNFDMIGSPNPGYFVYDDDPAIEKTFKTYFSGIGVSTEIETEGDGRSDHAPFKSAGIPVGGLFSGADYIKTSAQAAKWGGTAGKAFDACYHSSCDTSSNINDTALNRNADALAYAVWELSA
;
A
#
# COMPACT_ATOMS: atom_id res chain seq x y z
N MET A 1 75.80 38.04 63.71
CA MET A 1 75.59 38.34 62.27
C MET A 1 74.46 37.44 61.78
N LYS A 2 73.49 38.02 61.05
CA LYS A 2 72.16 37.49 60.62
C LYS A 2 71.01 37.68 61.63
N LEU A 3 70.21 38.69 61.30
CA LEU A 3 68.98 39.20 61.91
C LEU A 3 67.72 38.47 61.40
N SER A 4 66.62 38.68 62.16
CA SER A 4 65.23 38.94 61.71
C SER A 4 64.22 37.90 62.24
N ILE A 5 63.49 38.12 63.36
CA ILE A 5 62.31 38.99 63.66
C ILE A 5 60.97 38.41 63.14
N PRO A 6 59.88 38.47 63.94
CA PRO A 6 58.88 37.40 64.08
C PRO A 6 57.57 37.64 63.31
N GLY A 7 56.82 36.55 63.09
CA GLY A 7 55.48 36.57 62.49
C GLY A 7 54.40 36.98 63.50
N ARG A 8 53.63 38.02 63.14
CA ARG A 8 52.39 38.43 63.80
C ARG A 8 51.19 37.69 63.21
N ALA A 9 50.28 37.30 64.09
CA ALA A 9 48.93 36.85 63.79
C ALA A 9 48.06 37.98 63.21
N SER A 10 47.07 37.62 62.39
CA SER A 10 45.95 38.50 62.04
C SER A 10 44.69 37.69 61.75
N ALA A 11 43.57 38.26 62.17
CA ALA A 11 42.30 37.64 62.45
C ALA A 11 41.44 37.35 61.20
N THR A 12 40.62 36.31 61.34
CA THR A 12 39.59 35.87 60.39
C THR A 12 38.37 36.80 60.47
N ALA A 13 37.97 37.40 59.34
CA ALA A 13 36.67 38.05 59.18
C ALA A 13 35.82 37.21 58.22
N VAL A 14 34.66 36.76 58.68
CA VAL A 14 33.69 36.00 57.90
C VAL A 14 32.75 36.99 57.20
N VAL A 15 32.67 36.90 55.87
CA VAL A 15 31.68 37.62 55.05
C VAL A 15 30.65 36.60 54.56
N THR A 16 29.42 36.71 55.04
CA THR A 16 28.25 35.99 54.53
C THR A 16 27.70 36.70 53.30
N VAL A 17 27.69 36.03 52.15
CA VAL A 17 27.00 36.47 50.93
C VAL A 17 25.66 35.74 50.84
N ALA A 18 24.55 36.49 50.85
CA ALA A 18 23.22 35.97 50.58
C ALA A 18 22.98 35.95 49.05
N ALA A 19 22.79 34.77 48.47
CA ALA A 19 22.41 34.60 47.08
C ALA A 19 20.88 34.53 46.96
N LEU A 20 20.26 35.51 46.27
CA LEU A 20 18.87 35.43 45.83
C LEU A 20 18.78 34.45 44.65
N LEU A 21 18.05 33.34 44.84
CA LEU A 21 17.66 32.42 43.78
C LEU A 21 16.34 32.91 43.15
N THR A 22 16.41 33.42 41.92
CA THR A 22 15.23 33.65 41.08
C THR A 22 14.82 32.33 40.43
N GLY A 23 13.68 31.79 40.85
CA GLY A 23 13.08 30.60 40.26
C GLY A 23 12.48 30.90 38.89
N GLY A 24 13.21 30.57 37.82
CA GLY A 24 12.70 30.55 36.46
C GLY A 24 12.13 29.18 36.13
N SER A 25 10.80 29.10 35.97
CA SER A 25 10.11 27.91 35.48
C SER A 25 10.43 27.71 34.00
N ILE A 26 11.37 26.81 33.69
CA ILE A 26 11.54 26.27 32.33
C ILE A 26 10.39 25.31 32.06
N ALA A 27 9.31 25.83 31.47
CA ALA A 27 8.32 25.02 30.80
C ALA A 27 9.04 24.27 29.66
N GLY A 28 9.28 22.97 29.84
CA GLY A 28 9.82 22.12 28.80
C GLY A 28 8.87 22.14 27.60
N ALA A 29 9.33 22.70 26.49
CA ALA A 29 8.63 22.57 25.22
C ALA A 29 8.44 21.07 24.96
N ALA A 30 7.20 20.65 24.70
CA ALA A 30 6.93 19.29 24.24
C ALA A 30 7.80 19.03 23.00
N PRO A 31 8.43 17.85 22.87
CA PRO A 31 9.22 17.53 21.69
C PRO A 31 8.33 17.72 20.47
N ALA A 32 8.85 18.44 19.47
CA ALA A 32 8.19 18.57 18.18
C ALA A 32 7.86 17.16 17.67
N PRO A 33 6.67 16.94 17.06
CA PRO A 33 6.36 15.66 16.47
C PRO A 33 7.48 15.29 15.51
N THR A 34 8.14 14.15 15.77
CA THR A 34 9.12 13.58 14.85
C THR A 34 8.44 13.45 13.49
N ALA A 35 9.04 14.06 12.46
CA ALA A 35 8.57 13.90 11.09
C ALA A 35 8.32 12.41 10.82
N ALA A 36 7.17 12.09 10.22
CA ALA A 36 6.85 10.72 9.86
C ALA A 36 8.01 10.15 9.02
N ALA A 37 8.46 8.93 9.35
CA ALA A 37 9.50 8.27 8.58
C ALA A 37 9.06 8.17 7.12
N ALA A 38 9.96 8.45 6.16
CA ALA A 38 9.65 8.28 4.74
C ALA A 38 9.26 6.83 4.44
N ALA A 39 8.42 6.64 3.42
CA ALA A 39 8.08 5.30 2.94
C ALA A 39 9.35 4.53 2.54
N PRO A 40 9.48 3.24 2.92
CA PRO A 40 10.59 2.42 2.48
C PRO A 40 10.47 2.09 0.99
N ASP A 41 11.61 1.96 0.32
CA ASP A 41 11.71 1.30 -0.99
C ASP A 41 11.27 -0.17 -0.86
N LEU A 42 10.41 -0.65 -1.77
CA LEU A 42 9.95 -2.03 -1.78
C LEU A 42 10.79 -2.84 -2.76
N PRO A 43 11.68 -3.74 -2.31
CA PRO A 43 12.49 -4.52 -3.22
C PRO A 43 11.59 -5.32 -4.19
N VAL A 44 11.66 -5.04 -5.49
CA VAL A 44 10.87 -5.78 -6.50
C VAL A 44 11.08 -7.29 -6.42
N ALA A 45 12.26 -7.74 -5.95
CA ALA A 45 12.53 -9.15 -5.69
C ALA A 45 11.54 -9.77 -4.68
N ASN A 46 11.15 -9.04 -3.64
CA ASN A 46 10.16 -9.52 -2.66
C ASN A 46 8.76 -9.58 -3.28
N VAL A 47 8.38 -8.54 -4.04
CA VAL A 47 7.11 -8.52 -4.78
C VAL A 47 7.04 -9.71 -5.76
N LYS A 48 8.11 -9.95 -6.54
CA LYS A 48 8.22 -11.09 -7.45
C LYS A 48 8.25 -12.44 -6.75
N ALA A 49 8.78 -12.52 -5.54
CA ALA A 49 8.70 -13.73 -4.73
C ALA A 49 7.24 -14.08 -4.43
N HIS A 50 6.39 -13.09 -4.13
CA HIS A 50 4.94 -13.31 -3.99
C HIS A 50 4.30 -13.75 -5.30
N LEU A 51 4.63 -13.13 -6.45
CA LEU A 51 4.14 -13.56 -7.77
C LEU A 51 4.52 -15.02 -8.08
N THR A 52 5.75 -15.41 -7.75
CA THR A 52 6.23 -16.78 -7.92
C THR A 52 5.40 -17.77 -7.07
N GLN A 53 5.05 -17.38 -5.85
CA GLN A 53 4.18 -18.20 -4.99
C GLN A 53 2.75 -18.30 -5.55
N LEU A 54 2.18 -17.20 -6.02
CA LEU A 54 0.86 -17.20 -6.67
C LEU A 54 0.86 -18.07 -7.94
N GLN A 55 1.90 -17.98 -8.77
CA GLN A 55 2.08 -18.85 -9.93
C GLN A 55 2.15 -20.33 -9.54
N SER A 56 2.93 -20.67 -8.52
CA SER A 56 3.03 -22.04 -7.99
C SER A 56 1.67 -22.55 -7.49
N ILE A 57 0.92 -21.71 -6.76
CA ILE A 57 -0.42 -22.02 -6.29
C ILE A 57 -1.36 -22.29 -7.46
N ALA A 58 -1.36 -21.44 -8.48
CA ALA A 58 -2.18 -21.65 -9.66
C ALA A 58 -1.85 -22.98 -10.35
N THR A 59 -0.56 -23.25 -10.61
CA THR A 59 -0.08 -24.50 -11.21
C THR A 59 -0.54 -25.73 -10.42
N ALA A 60 -0.42 -25.69 -9.09
CA ALA A 60 -0.84 -26.78 -8.21
C ALA A 60 -2.37 -26.98 -8.13
N ASN A 61 -3.16 -26.02 -8.62
CA ASN A 61 -4.62 -25.98 -8.47
C ASN A 61 -5.36 -25.88 -9.81
N GLY A 62 -4.84 -26.52 -10.86
CA GLY A 62 -5.50 -26.57 -12.17
C GLY A 62 -5.27 -25.34 -13.03
N GLY A 63 -4.18 -24.61 -12.80
CA GLY A 63 -3.69 -23.53 -13.65
C GLY A 63 -4.32 -22.16 -13.41
N ASN A 64 -5.12 -21.97 -12.36
CA ASN A 64 -5.82 -20.72 -12.08
C ASN A 64 -6.03 -20.47 -10.58
N ARG A 65 -6.45 -19.25 -10.24
CA ARG A 65 -6.77 -18.80 -8.88
C ARG A 65 -8.20 -18.22 -8.81
N ALA A 66 -9.09 -18.73 -9.66
CA ALA A 66 -10.43 -18.17 -9.84
C ALA A 66 -11.40 -18.44 -8.68
N HIS A 67 -12.40 -17.57 -8.54
CA HIS A 67 -13.49 -17.71 -7.56
C HIS A 67 -14.08 -19.13 -7.55
N GLY A 68 -14.27 -19.67 -6.35
CA GLY A 68 -14.87 -20.99 -6.16
C GLY A 68 -14.03 -22.17 -6.66
N ARG A 69 -12.75 -21.95 -7.00
CA ARG A 69 -11.71 -22.96 -7.26
C ARG A 69 -10.72 -23.01 -6.09
N THR A 70 -10.01 -24.12 -5.97
CA THR A 70 -9.07 -24.34 -4.84
C THR A 70 -7.88 -23.38 -4.87
N GLY A 71 -7.46 -22.93 -6.06
CA GLY A 71 -6.37 -21.97 -6.24
C GLY A 71 -6.64 -20.61 -5.60
N TYR A 72 -7.89 -20.14 -5.59
CA TYR A 72 -8.26 -18.90 -4.91
C TYR A 72 -8.03 -19.01 -3.40
N LYS A 73 -8.60 -20.05 -2.78
CA LYS A 73 -8.50 -20.24 -1.33
C LYS A 73 -7.05 -20.47 -0.88
N ALA A 74 -6.26 -21.21 -1.67
CA ALA A 74 -4.83 -21.38 -1.42
C ALA A 74 -4.06 -20.05 -1.53
N SER A 75 -4.43 -19.17 -2.46
CA SER A 75 -3.86 -17.83 -2.56
C SER A 75 -4.17 -16.99 -1.32
N LEU A 76 -5.43 -17.01 -0.86
CA LEU A 76 -5.85 -16.32 0.35
C LEU A 76 -5.08 -16.83 1.58
N ASP A 77 -4.92 -18.14 1.72
CA ASP A 77 -4.22 -18.75 2.86
C ASP A 77 -2.74 -18.35 2.89
N TYR A 78 -2.10 -18.27 1.74
CA TYR A 78 -0.73 -17.76 1.61
C TYR A 78 -0.61 -16.31 2.11
N VAL A 79 -1.46 -15.42 1.59
CA VAL A 79 -1.45 -13.99 1.95
C VAL A 79 -1.75 -13.82 3.45
N LYS A 80 -2.78 -14.50 3.97
CA LYS A 80 -3.16 -14.47 5.37
C LYS A 80 -2.02 -14.94 6.29
N ALA A 81 -1.35 -16.04 5.95
CA ALA A 81 -0.25 -16.56 6.77
C ALA A 81 0.92 -15.58 6.88
N LYS A 82 1.23 -14.83 5.81
CA LYS A 82 2.26 -13.78 5.83
C LYS A 82 1.87 -12.61 6.73
N LEU A 83 0.61 -12.17 6.65
CA LEU A 83 0.08 -11.07 7.45
C LEU A 83 -0.02 -11.44 8.94
N ASP A 84 -0.53 -12.63 9.26
CA ASP A 84 -0.61 -13.13 10.63
C ASP A 84 0.78 -13.20 11.27
N ALA A 85 1.77 -13.74 10.54
CA ALA A 85 3.16 -13.83 11.01
C ALA A 85 3.80 -12.45 11.21
N ALA A 86 3.31 -11.42 10.51
CA ALA A 86 3.76 -10.04 10.64
C ALA A 86 3.00 -9.24 11.73
N GLY A 87 2.01 -9.85 12.40
CA GLY A 87 1.29 -9.23 13.52
C GLY A 87 0.02 -8.46 13.13
N PHE A 88 -0.47 -8.62 11.91
CA PHE A 88 -1.77 -8.06 11.51
C PHE A 88 -2.93 -8.80 12.18
N THR A 89 -4.01 -8.07 12.46
CA THR A 89 -5.30 -8.69 12.79
C THR A 89 -6.04 -9.01 11.50
N THR A 90 -6.11 -10.28 11.12
CA THR A 90 -6.75 -10.70 9.87
C THR A 90 -8.17 -11.22 10.07
N THR A 91 -9.06 -10.86 9.14
CA THR A 91 -10.45 -11.34 9.06
C THR A 91 -10.71 -11.93 7.69
N VAL A 92 -11.22 -13.16 7.65
CA VAL A 92 -11.71 -13.79 6.42
C VAL A 92 -13.22 -13.57 6.34
N GLN A 93 -13.66 -12.69 5.46
CA GLN A 93 -15.08 -12.41 5.22
C GLN A 93 -15.61 -13.34 4.14
N GLN A 94 -16.51 -14.26 4.49
CA GLN A 94 -17.14 -15.17 3.53
C GLN A 94 -18.38 -14.53 2.89
N PHE A 95 -18.61 -14.89 1.63
CA PHE A 95 -19.83 -14.59 0.89
C PHE A 95 -20.16 -15.73 -0.08
N THR A 96 -21.33 -15.69 -0.71
CA THR A 96 -21.73 -16.67 -1.74
C THR A 96 -22.01 -15.95 -3.06
N SER A 97 -21.43 -16.47 -4.14
CA SER A 97 -21.69 -15.99 -5.51
C SER A 97 -21.67 -17.16 -6.48
N GLY A 98 -22.65 -17.22 -7.39
CA GLY A 98 -22.77 -18.31 -8.37
C GLY A 98 -22.85 -19.71 -7.73
N GLY A 99 -23.46 -19.82 -6.54
CA GLY A 99 -23.56 -21.07 -5.79
C GLY A 99 -22.25 -21.57 -5.18
N ARG A 100 -21.20 -20.74 -5.16
CA ARG A 100 -19.89 -21.06 -4.56
C ARG A 100 -19.53 -20.07 -3.47
N THR A 101 -18.86 -20.56 -2.43
CA THR A 101 -18.30 -19.70 -1.39
C THR A 101 -17.12 -18.90 -1.96
N GLY A 102 -17.21 -17.58 -1.81
CA GLY A 102 -16.12 -16.63 -2.03
C GLY A 102 -15.64 -16.06 -0.70
N TYR A 103 -14.48 -15.42 -0.73
CA TYR A 103 -13.86 -14.86 0.46
C TYR A 103 -13.28 -13.48 0.13
N ASN A 104 -13.25 -12.58 1.11
CA ASN A 104 -12.33 -11.46 1.14
C ASN A 104 -11.38 -11.69 2.31
N LEU A 105 -10.15 -11.17 2.22
CA LEU A 105 -9.23 -11.09 3.34
C LEU A 105 -9.02 -9.63 3.71
N ILE A 106 -9.32 -9.28 4.97
CA ILE A 106 -9.09 -7.95 5.53
C ILE A 106 -7.97 -8.06 6.56
N ALA A 107 -7.05 -7.12 6.58
CA ALA A 107 -5.94 -7.09 7.52
C ALA A 107 -5.75 -5.70 8.12
N ASP A 108 -6.01 -5.58 9.41
CA ASP A 108 -5.85 -4.35 10.17
C ASP A 108 -4.47 -4.32 10.87
N TRP A 109 -3.74 -3.21 10.70
CA TRP A 109 -2.51 -2.98 11.45
C TRP A 109 -2.84 -2.43 12.84
N PRO A 110 -2.34 -3.00 13.95
CA PRO A 110 -2.64 -2.50 15.29
C PRO A 110 -2.18 -1.06 15.51
N GLY A 111 -3.07 -0.22 16.04
CA GLY A 111 -2.81 1.19 16.31
C GLY A 111 -3.46 2.14 15.31
N GLY A 112 -3.09 3.43 15.36
CA GLY A 112 -3.72 4.49 14.59
C GLY A 112 -5.16 4.81 15.03
N ASP A 113 -5.69 5.92 14.52
CA ASP A 113 -7.05 6.37 14.79
C ASP A 113 -8.08 5.54 14.02
N THR A 114 -8.81 4.67 14.70
CA THR A 114 -9.87 3.84 14.07
C THR A 114 -11.08 4.64 13.57
N GLY A 115 -11.17 5.93 13.90
CA GLY A 115 -12.11 6.88 13.30
C GLY A 115 -11.69 7.41 11.92
N ARG A 116 -10.43 7.18 11.52
CA ARG A 116 -9.85 7.60 10.23
C ARG A 116 -9.00 6.47 9.65
N VAL A 117 -9.53 5.76 8.67
CA VAL A 117 -8.93 4.56 8.09
C VAL A 117 -8.41 4.85 6.68
N VAL A 118 -7.13 4.61 6.43
CA VAL A 118 -6.59 4.52 5.06
C VAL A 118 -6.61 3.05 4.65
N MET A 119 -7.32 2.77 3.56
CA MET A 119 -7.42 1.43 2.99
C MET A 119 -6.59 1.30 1.72
N ALA A 120 -5.93 0.16 1.54
CA ALA A 120 -5.32 -0.22 0.27
C ALA A 120 -5.73 -1.66 -0.09
N GLY A 121 -6.05 -1.92 -1.36
CA GLY A 121 -6.48 -3.24 -1.78
C GLY A 121 -6.32 -3.54 -3.25
N SER A 122 -6.59 -4.80 -3.56
CA SER A 122 -6.48 -5.42 -4.88
C SER A 122 -7.32 -6.69 -4.89
N HIS A 123 -7.95 -7.07 -6.01
CA HIS A 123 -8.49 -8.42 -6.08
C HIS A 123 -7.39 -9.47 -6.15
N LEU A 124 -7.72 -10.64 -5.60
CA LEU A 124 -6.82 -11.78 -5.50
C LEU A 124 -7.27 -12.93 -6.39
N ASP A 125 -8.51 -12.95 -6.89
CA ASP A 125 -8.89 -13.94 -7.89
C ASP A 125 -8.28 -13.65 -9.27
N SER A 126 -8.27 -14.67 -10.11
CA SER A 126 -7.99 -14.57 -11.54
C SER A 126 -9.21 -15.07 -12.32
N VAL A 127 -9.24 -14.83 -13.63
CA VAL A 127 -10.06 -15.66 -14.53
C VAL A 127 -9.68 -17.14 -14.44
N THR A 128 -10.56 -18.03 -14.92
CA THR A 128 -10.29 -19.48 -14.98
C THR A 128 -9.29 -19.87 -16.08
N ALA A 129 -9.02 -18.98 -17.04
CA ALA A 129 -8.20 -19.27 -18.22
C ALA A 129 -6.70 -19.36 -17.91
N GLY A 130 -6.25 -18.75 -16.82
CA GLY A 130 -4.84 -18.64 -16.50
C GLY A 130 -4.54 -18.31 -15.04
N PRO A 131 -3.25 -18.18 -14.70
CA PRO A 131 -2.83 -17.95 -13.33
C PRO A 131 -3.05 -16.52 -12.84
N GLY A 132 -3.27 -15.55 -13.74
CA GLY A 132 -3.60 -14.18 -13.39
C GLY A 132 -2.47 -13.47 -12.65
N ILE A 133 -1.27 -13.46 -13.22
CA ILE A 133 -0.09 -12.93 -12.53
C ILE A 133 0.02 -11.43 -12.65
N ASN A 134 -0.15 -10.85 -13.83
CA ASN A 134 -0.37 -9.41 -13.93
C ASN A 134 -1.75 -9.07 -13.39
N ASP A 135 -2.77 -9.87 -13.73
CA ASP A 135 -4.18 -9.65 -13.40
C ASP A 135 -4.75 -10.72 -12.43
N ASN A 136 -4.74 -10.48 -11.11
CA ASN A 136 -4.12 -9.34 -10.43
C ASN A 136 -3.16 -9.76 -9.33
N GLY A 137 -2.30 -10.72 -9.66
CA GLY A 137 -1.15 -11.05 -8.82
C GLY A 137 -0.26 -9.84 -8.55
N SER A 138 -0.09 -8.93 -9.53
CA SER A 138 0.78 -7.74 -9.44
C SER A 138 0.35 -6.79 -8.33
N GLY A 139 -0.92 -6.38 -8.30
CA GLY A 139 -1.49 -5.56 -7.23
C GLY A 139 -1.49 -6.30 -5.90
N SER A 140 -1.96 -7.56 -5.90
CA SER A 140 -1.99 -8.41 -4.70
C SER A 140 -0.63 -8.55 -4.01
N ALA A 141 0.44 -8.72 -4.79
CA ALA A 141 1.80 -8.84 -4.29
C ALA A 141 2.34 -7.50 -3.76
N ALA A 142 2.08 -6.39 -4.44
CA ALA A 142 2.54 -5.07 -4.01
C ALA A 142 1.82 -4.61 -2.72
N VAL A 143 0.51 -4.82 -2.62
CA VAL A 143 -0.27 -4.56 -1.40
C VAL A 143 0.28 -5.41 -0.24
N LEU A 144 0.61 -6.68 -0.48
CA LEU A 144 1.16 -7.56 0.55
C LEU A 144 2.53 -7.08 1.01
N GLU A 145 3.46 -6.83 0.08
CA GLU A 145 4.81 -6.41 0.44
C GLU A 145 4.80 -5.04 1.14
N THR A 146 3.87 -4.16 0.80
CA THR A 146 3.64 -2.90 1.54
C THR A 146 3.19 -3.16 2.98
N ALA A 147 2.21 -4.03 3.19
CA ALA A 147 1.76 -4.40 4.53
C ALA A 147 2.90 -5.01 5.35
N LEU A 148 3.72 -5.87 4.73
CA LEU A 148 4.91 -6.43 5.38
C LEU A 148 5.96 -5.35 5.67
N ALA A 149 6.12 -4.34 4.82
CA ALA A 149 7.00 -3.21 5.08
C ALA A 149 6.53 -2.35 6.26
N VAL A 150 5.21 -2.15 6.44
CA VAL A 150 4.64 -1.48 7.63
C VAL A 150 5.10 -2.19 8.90
N ALA A 151 4.96 -3.53 8.93
CA ALA A 151 5.36 -4.34 10.08
C ALA A 151 6.88 -4.32 10.32
N ARG A 152 7.70 -4.51 9.26
CA ARG A 152 9.17 -4.49 9.38
C ARG A 152 9.72 -3.16 9.86
N SER A 153 9.09 -2.06 9.47
CA SER A 153 9.44 -0.71 9.90
C SER A 153 8.86 -0.33 11.26
N ALA A 154 8.07 -1.22 11.89
CA ALA A 154 7.30 -0.94 13.10
C ALA A 154 6.51 0.38 13.00
N TYR A 155 5.98 0.68 11.81
CA TYR A 155 5.41 1.98 11.49
C TYR A 155 4.18 2.27 12.37
N GLN A 156 4.10 3.49 12.91
CA GLN A 156 3.02 3.96 13.77
C GLN A 156 2.28 5.11 13.07
N PRO A 157 1.35 4.80 12.13
CA PRO A 157 0.58 5.81 11.42
C PRO A 157 -0.39 6.54 12.38
N THR A 158 -0.75 7.79 12.07
CA THR A 158 -1.76 8.50 12.85
C THR A 158 -3.17 8.02 12.51
N LYS A 159 -3.40 7.64 11.25
CA LYS A 159 -4.63 6.99 10.78
C LYS A 159 -4.49 5.47 10.86
N HIS A 160 -5.60 4.79 11.09
CA HIS A 160 -5.60 3.32 11.09
C HIS A 160 -5.36 2.79 9.67
N LEU A 161 -4.50 1.77 9.53
CA LEU A 161 -4.23 1.12 8.24
C LEU A 161 -5.01 -0.18 8.13
N ARG A 162 -5.71 -0.35 7.01
CA ARG A 162 -6.40 -1.59 6.66
C ARG A 162 -6.08 -2.01 5.23
N PHE A 163 -5.61 -3.22 5.06
CA PHE A 163 -5.35 -3.82 3.76
C PHE A 163 -6.45 -4.83 3.40
N ALA A 164 -6.74 -4.98 2.11
CA ALA A 164 -7.77 -5.90 1.66
C ALA A 164 -7.42 -6.63 0.36
N TRP A 165 -7.79 -7.91 0.31
CA TRP A 165 -7.74 -8.74 -0.89
C TRP A 165 -9.14 -9.22 -1.21
N TRP A 166 -9.65 -8.81 -2.37
CA TRP A 166 -11.01 -9.08 -2.79
C TRP A 166 -11.10 -10.41 -3.53
N GLY A 167 -12.20 -11.11 -3.36
CA GLY A 167 -12.53 -12.28 -4.18
C GLY A 167 -13.66 -11.97 -5.16
N ALA A 168 -13.71 -12.74 -6.24
CA ALA A 168 -14.77 -12.65 -7.25
C ALA A 168 -14.90 -11.23 -7.85
N GLU A 169 -13.79 -10.53 -8.04
CA GLU A 169 -13.77 -9.29 -8.82
C GLU A 169 -14.14 -9.59 -10.27
N GLU A 170 -13.59 -10.67 -10.81
CA GLU A 170 -13.78 -11.15 -12.19
C GLU A 170 -15.24 -11.51 -12.51
N LEU A 171 -16.10 -11.55 -11.49
CA LEU A 171 -17.55 -11.77 -11.59
C LEU A 171 -18.34 -10.44 -11.48
N GLY A 172 -17.66 -9.30 -11.53
CA GLY A 172 -18.22 -7.96 -11.41
C GLY A 172 -18.09 -7.35 -10.01
N MET A 173 -16.87 -7.30 -9.47
CA MET A 173 -16.53 -6.67 -8.18
C MET A 173 -17.36 -7.21 -7.01
N VAL A 174 -17.63 -8.52 -6.98
CA VAL A 174 -18.59 -9.11 -6.02
C VAL A 174 -18.06 -9.00 -4.59
N GLY A 175 -16.78 -9.30 -4.37
CA GLY A 175 -16.17 -9.26 -3.04
C GLY A 175 -16.11 -7.87 -2.44
N SER A 176 -15.58 -6.88 -3.16
CA SER A 176 -15.52 -5.48 -2.71
C SER A 176 -16.91 -4.88 -2.51
N ARG A 177 -17.87 -5.18 -3.41
CA ARG A 177 -19.27 -4.78 -3.24
C ARG A 177 -19.90 -5.39 -1.99
N TYR A 178 -19.64 -6.67 -1.73
CA TYR A 178 -20.12 -7.33 -0.51
C TYR A 178 -19.54 -6.65 0.75
N TYR A 179 -18.24 -6.35 0.76
CA TYR A 179 -17.60 -5.64 1.86
C TYR A 179 -18.25 -4.28 2.11
N VAL A 180 -18.34 -3.41 1.09
CA VAL A 180 -18.92 -2.06 1.22
C VAL A 180 -20.38 -2.12 1.67
N ASN A 181 -21.18 -3.05 1.12
CA ASN A 181 -22.58 -3.22 1.50
C ASN A 181 -22.76 -3.70 2.94
N SER A 182 -21.80 -4.48 3.47
CA SER A 182 -21.82 -4.93 4.86
C SER A 182 -21.49 -3.84 5.88
N LEU A 183 -20.86 -2.74 5.45
CA LEU A 183 -20.54 -1.61 6.32
C LEU A 183 -21.78 -0.74 6.56
N THR A 184 -21.98 -0.37 7.84
CA THR A 184 -22.91 0.71 8.21
C THR A 184 -22.40 2.05 7.67
N THR A 185 -23.30 3.02 7.48
CA THR A 185 -22.92 4.39 7.07
C THR A 185 -21.86 5.00 7.99
N ALA A 186 -21.96 4.77 9.30
CA ALA A 186 -20.99 5.23 10.28
C ALA A 186 -19.59 4.60 10.09
N ASN A 187 -19.52 3.32 9.70
CA ASN A 187 -18.24 2.67 9.42
C ASN A 187 -17.67 3.06 8.06
N ARG A 188 -18.52 3.34 7.05
CA ARG A 188 -18.06 3.88 5.76
C ARG A 188 -17.44 5.27 5.92
N ALA A 189 -18.07 6.13 6.72
CA ALA A 189 -17.59 7.49 6.98
C ALA A 189 -16.21 7.54 7.68
N LYS A 190 -15.77 6.43 8.30
CA LYS A 190 -14.42 6.34 8.89
C LYS A 190 -13.34 6.10 7.84
N ILE A 191 -13.68 5.59 6.65
CA ILE A 191 -12.69 5.32 5.60
C ILE A 191 -12.33 6.65 4.93
N SER A 192 -11.13 7.14 5.24
CA SER A 192 -10.58 8.40 4.71
C SER A 192 -10.17 8.29 3.24
N GLY A 193 -9.85 7.08 2.78
CA GLY A 193 -9.57 6.80 1.38
C GLY A 193 -9.36 5.32 1.11
N TYR A 194 -9.71 4.86 -0.09
CA TYR A 194 -9.43 3.51 -0.59
C TYR A 194 -8.52 3.58 -1.82
N LEU A 195 -7.34 2.97 -1.73
CA LEU A 195 -6.31 2.91 -2.76
C LEU A 195 -6.39 1.56 -3.48
N ASN A 196 -6.62 1.57 -4.78
CA ASN A 196 -6.80 0.37 -5.60
C ASN A 196 -5.59 0.08 -6.48
N PHE A 197 -5.17 -1.18 -6.51
CA PHE A 197 -4.05 -1.63 -7.34
C PHE A 197 -4.47 -2.83 -8.16
N ASP A 198 -4.62 -2.58 -9.44
CA ASP A 198 -5.11 -3.55 -10.40
C ASP A 198 -4.26 -3.48 -11.66
N MET A 199 -3.69 -4.62 -12.08
CA MET A 199 -2.75 -4.73 -13.20
C MET A 199 -1.67 -3.65 -13.23
N ILE A 200 -0.74 -3.70 -12.27
CA ILE A 200 0.34 -2.71 -12.11
C ILE A 200 1.70 -3.18 -12.66
N GLY A 201 1.73 -4.31 -13.36
CA GLY A 201 2.93 -4.95 -13.87
C GLY A 201 2.93 -5.26 -15.37
N SER A 202 2.06 -4.65 -16.17
CA SER A 202 1.86 -5.00 -17.59
C SER A 202 3.17 -5.02 -18.39
N PRO A 203 3.38 -6.00 -19.30
CA PRO A 203 4.66 -6.22 -19.96
C PRO A 203 5.10 -5.08 -20.89
N ASN A 204 4.12 -4.35 -21.46
CA ASN A 204 4.33 -3.17 -22.29
C ASN A 204 3.70 -1.94 -21.62
N PRO A 205 4.18 -1.50 -20.45
CA PRO A 205 3.40 -0.73 -19.49
C PRO A 205 3.13 0.72 -19.93
N GLY A 206 1.98 1.25 -19.50
CA GLY A 206 1.79 2.67 -19.24
C GLY A 206 1.90 2.98 -17.76
N TYR A 207 1.80 4.26 -17.40
CA TYR A 207 1.72 4.71 -16.01
C TYR A 207 0.46 5.57 -15.85
N PHE A 208 -0.62 4.94 -15.41
CA PHE A 208 -1.93 5.56 -15.29
C PHE A 208 -2.29 5.77 -13.82
N VAL A 209 -2.79 6.96 -13.52
CA VAL A 209 -3.28 7.35 -12.19
C VAL A 209 -4.77 7.64 -12.31
N TYR A 210 -5.56 7.16 -11.36
CA TYR A 210 -7.01 7.38 -11.35
C TYR A 210 -7.33 8.87 -11.09
N ASP A 211 -8.25 9.45 -11.85
CA ASP A 211 -8.72 10.85 -11.72
C ASP A 211 -10.00 10.91 -10.87
N ASP A 212 -9.87 10.51 -9.59
CA ASP A 212 -10.97 10.39 -8.64
C ASP A 212 -10.86 11.43 -7.50
N ASP A 213 -10.29 11.06 -6.35
CA ASP A 213 -10.04 12.02 -5.28
C ASP A 213 -8.78 12.84 -5.59
N PRO A 214 -8.87 14.19 -5.62
CA PRO A 214 -7.76 15.04 -6.05
C PRO A 214 -6.57 15.01 -5.08
N ALA A 215 -6.77 14.68 -3.80
CA ALA A 215 -5.66 14.56 -2.86
C ALA A 215 -4.91 13.24 -3.08
N ILE A 216 -5.63 12.13 -3.26
CA ILE A 216 -5.04 10.82 -3.56
C ILE A 216 -4.33 10.84 -4.92
N GLU A 217 -4.97 11.36 -5.96
CA GLU A 217 -4.40 11.50 -7.30
C GLU A 217 -3.10 12.31 -7.25
N LYS A 218 -3.12 13.46 -6.58
CA LYS A 218 -1.95 14.33 -6.42
C LYS A 218 -0.81 13.58 -5.73
N THR A 219 -1.07 12.80 -4.69
CA THR A 219 -0.04 11.99 -4.01
C THR A 219 0.69 11.08 -4.98
N PHE A 220 -0.03 10.31 -5.81
CA PHE A 220 0.60 9.45 -6.81
C PHE A 220 1.37 10.24 -7.87
N LYS A 221 0.78 11.32 -8.41
CA LYS A 221 1.45 12.20 -9.39
C LYS A 221 2.72 12.82 -8.82
N THR A 222 2.73 13.18 -7.53
CA THR A 222 3.92 13.70 -6.84
C THR A 222 5.02 12.65 -6.80
N TYR A 223 4.72 11.39 -6.46
CA TYR A 223 5.71 10.31 -6.49
C TYR A 223 6.31 10.14 -7.88
N PHE A 224 5.47 9.97 -8.92
CA PHE A 224 5.95 9.73 -10.29
C PHE A 224 6.76 10.90 -10.85
N SER A 225 6.32 12.13 -10.58
CA SER A 225 7.09 13.34 -10.92
C SER A 225 8.46 13.36 -10.23
N GLY A 226 8.52 12.96 -8.95
CA GLY A 226 9.76 12.86 -8.18
C GLY A 226 10.78 11.90 -8.77
N ILE A 227 10.33 10.85 -9.48
CA ILE A 227 11.20 9.89 -10.18
C ILE A 227 11.33 10.18 -11.68
N GLY A 228 10.84 11.33 -12.15
CA GLY A 228 10.95 11.76 -13.55
C GLY A 228 10.09 10.96 -14.54
N VAL A 229 9.02 10.32 -14.07
CA VAL A 229 8.09 9.54 -14.91
C VAL A 229 6.80 10.31 -15.09
N SER A 230 6.41 10.59 -16.35
CA SER A 230 5.11 11.20 -16.64
C SER A 230 3.97 10.20 -16.50
N THR A 231 2.83 10.64 -15.97
CA THR A 231 1.62 9.82 -15.85
C THR A 231 0.53 10.29 -16.81
N GLU A 232 -0.41 9.42 -17.15
CA GLU A 232 -1.69 9.79 -17.77
C GLU A 232 -2.86 9.47 -16.83
N ILE A 233 -4.02 10.05 -17.13
CA ILE A 233 -5.27 9.67 -16.48
C ILE A 233 -5.65 8.26 -16.92
N GLU A 234 -6.10 7.45 -15.97
CA GLU A 234 -6.72 6.14 -16.22
C GLU A 234 -8.06 6.34 -16.96
N THR A 235 -8.25 5.66 -18.09
CA THR A 235 -9.48 5.77 -18.93
C THR A 235 -9.93 4.43 -19.53
N GLU A 236 -9.13 3.38 -19.42
CA GLU A 236 -9.39 2.06 -20.00
C GLU A 236 -10.21 1.20 -19.03
N GLY A 237 -9.86 1.24 -17.74
CA GLY A 237 -10.50 0.51 -16.66
C GLY A 237 -11.74 1.20 -16.08
N ASP A 238 -11.90 2.52 -16.23
CA ASP A 238 -12.94 3.40 -15.66
C ASP A 238 -14.14 2.67 -15.01
N GLY A 239 -14.10 2.56 -13.68
CA GLY A 239 -15.18 1.99 -12.86
C GLY A 239 -15.33 0.46 -12.90
N ARG A 240 -14.44 -0.27 -13.59
CA ARG A 240 -14.43 -1.73 -13.71
C ARG A 240 -13.37 -2.40 -12.82
N SER A 241 -13.22 -1.91 -11.60
CA SER A 241 -12.37 -2.55 -10.59
C SER A 241 -12.87 -2.17 -9.19
N ASP A 242 -12.29 -2.75 -8.14
CA ASP A 242 -12.82 -2.75 -6.77
C ASP A 242 -12.95 -1.37 -6.11
N HIS A 243 -12.40 -0.31 -6.70
CA HIS A 243 -12.64 1.07 -6.25
C HIS A 243 -14.08 1.53 -6.52
N ALA A 244 -14.78 0.98 -7.52
CA ALA A 244 -16.08 1.48 -7.93
C ALA A 244 -17.18 1.33 -6.85
N PRO A 245 -17.29 0.22 -6.09
CA PRO A 245 -18.18 0.14 -4.94
C PRO A 245 -17.89 1.17 -3.85
N PHE A 246 -16.61 1.48 -3.58
CA PHE A 246 -16.21 2.49 -2.60
C PHE A 246 -16.59 3.90 -3.07
N LYS A 247 -16.25 4.24 -4.32
CA LYS A 247 -16.62 5.50 -4.98
C LYS A 247 -18.14 5.71 -4.96
N SER A 248 -18.90 4.69 -5.32
CA SER A 248 -20.38 4.71 -5.31
C SER A 248 -20.97 4.92 -3.92
N ALA A 249 -20.24 4.57 -2.87
CA ALA A 249 -20.63 4.78 -1.48
C ALA A 249 -20.15 6.12 -0.90
N GLY A 250 -19.53 6.98 -1.72
CA GLY A 250 -19.02 8.30 -1.31
C GLY A 250 -17.69 8.26 -0.55
N ILE A 251 -16.96 7.15 -0.63
CA ILE A 251 -15.62 7.04 -0.04
C ILE A 251 -14.61 7.58 -1.07
N PRO A 252 -13.66 8.46 -0.68
CA PRO A 252 -12.59 8.90 -1.56
C PRO A 252 -11.78 7.71 -2.09
N VAL A 253 -11.47 7.70 -3.38
CA VAL A 253 -10.69 6.62 -3.99
C VAL A 253 -9.57 7.17 -4.87
N GLY A 254 -8.60 6.32 -5.14
CA GLY A 254 -7.63 6.49 -6.21
C GLY A 254 -6.86 5.19 -6.42
N GLY A 255 -5.94 5.16 -7.36
CA GLY A 255 -5.25 3.94 -7.70
C GLY A 255 -4.26 4.10 -8.84
N LEU A 256 -3.58 2.99 -9.12
CA LEU A 256 -2.59 2.88 -10.19
C LEU A 256 -2.98 1.74 -11.13
N PHE A 257 -2.65 1.93 -12.41
CA PHE A 257 -2.85 0.95 -13.46
C PHE A 257 -1.73 1.06 -14.49
N SER A 258 -1.41 -0.05 -15.15
CA SER A 258 -0.35 -0.09 -16.18
C SER A 258 -0.84 -0.46 -17.58
N GLY A 259 -2.16 -0.54 -17.78
CA GLY A 259 -2.80 -0.83 -19.07
C GLY A 259 -3.15 -2.31 -19.23
N ALA A 260 -4.23 -2.62 -19.95
CA ALA A 260 -4.66 -4.00 -20.24
C ALA A 260 -4.59 -4.28 -21.74
N ASP A 261 -5.73 -4.55 -22.39
CA ASP A 261 -5.77 -4.95 -23.80
C ASP A 261 -5.72 -3.77 -24.78
N TYR A 262 -5.82 -2.52 -24.29
CA TYR A 262 -5.70 -1.34 -25.14
C TYR A 262 -4.33 -1.22 -25.78
N ILE A 263 -4.32 -0.67 -26.99
CA ILE A 263 -3.11 -0.56 -27.81
C ILE A 263 -2.31 0.68 -27.41
N LYS A 264 -1.07 0.46 -26.98
CA LYS A 264 -0.10 1.52 -26.73
C LYS A 264 0.12 2.35 -27.99
N THR A 265 -0.13 3.65 -27.89
CA THR A 265 0.08 4.60 -28.99
C THR A 265 1.57 4.92 -29.20
N SER A 266 1.93 5.47 -30.35
CA SER A 266 3.29 5.96 -30.61
C SER A 266 3.72 7.07 -29.64
N ALA A 267 2.79 7.94 -29.23
CA ALA A 267 3.06 8.98 -28.24
C ALA A 267 3.37 8.37 -26.86
N GLN A 268 2.61 7.36 -26.45
CA GLN A 268 2.85 6.62 -25.20
C GLN A 268 4.18 5.85 -25.24
N ALA A 269 4.51 5.20 -26.36
CA ALA A 269 5.80 4.55 -26.52
C ALA A 269 6.97 5.54 -26.50
N ALA A 270 6.80 6.75 -27.02
CA ALA A 270 7.84 7.77 -26.99
C ALA A 270 8.20 8.23 -25.56
N LYS A 271 7.22 8.29 -24.65
CA LYS A 271 7.45 8.71 -23.24
C LYS A 271 7.79 7.57 -22.28
N TRP A 272 7.26 6.36 -22.50
CA TRP A 272 7.40 5.23 -21.57
C TRP A 272 8.24 4.09 -22.10
N GLY A 273 8.63 4.14 -23.38
CA GLY A 273 9.23 3.01 -24.08
C GLY A 273 8.21 1.90 -24.36
N GLY A 274 8.74 0.72 -24.65
CA GLY A 274 7.95 -0.44 -25.08
C GLY A 274 7.65 -0.41 -26.58
N THR A 275 6.53 -1.02 -26.98
CA THR A 275 6.19 -1.21 -28.41
C THR A 275 4.86 -0.57 -28.73
N ALA A 276 4.89 0.47 -29.56
CA ALA A 276 3.69 1.08 -30.12
C ALA A 276 2.94 0.09 -31.03
N GLY A 277 1.61 0.18 -31.08
CA GLY A 277 0.78 -0.72 -31.88
C GLY A 277 0.61 -2.12 -31.28
N LYS A 278 1.03 -2.32 -30.02
CA LYS A 278 0.80 -3.54 -29.23
C LYS A 278 0.02 -3.20 -27.96
N ALA A 279 -0.73 -4.18 -27.45
CA ALA A 279 -1.42 -4.06 -26.17
C ALA A 279 -0.44 -3.72 -25.03
N PHE A 280 -0.93 -3.09 -23.97
CA PHE A 280 -0.16 -2.95 -22.73
C PHE A 280 0.11 -4.32 -22.10
N ASP A 281 -0.90 -5.19 -22.12
CA ASP A 281 -0.85 -6.60 -21.77
C ASP A 281 -1.53 -7.46 -22.85
N ALA A 282 -0.73 -8.15 -23.65
CA ALA A 282 -1.23 -9.05 -24.69
C ALA A 282 -1.76 -10.40 -24.13
N CYS A 283 -1.57 -10.64 -22.85
CA CYS A 283 -2.01 -11.83 -22.13
C CYS A 283 -3.16 -11.56 -21.17
N TYR A 284 -3.81 -10.39 -21.23
CA TYR A 284 -5.01 -10.07 -20.46
C TYR A 284 -6.05 -11.20 -20.54
N HIS A 285 -6.56 -11.64 -19.38
CA HIS A 285 -7.49 -12.76 -19.21
C HIS A 285 -7.09 -14.07 -19.92
N SER A 286 -5.80 -14.29 -20.16
CA SER A 286 -5.30 -15.41 -20.96
C SER A 286 -4.38 -16.35 -20.18
N SER A 287 -4.20 -17.58 -20.68
CA SER A 287 -3.34 -18.58 -20.04
C SER A 287 -1.86 -18.17 -19.97
N CYS A 288 -1.44 -17.21 -20.80
CA CYS A 288 -0.08 -16.70 -20.83
C CYS A 288 0.19 -15.59 -19.80
N ASP A 289 -0.81 -15.14 -19.04
CA ASP A 289 -0.62 -14.22 -17.92
C ASP A 289 0.03 -14.93 -16.72
N THR A 290 1.31 -15.22 -16.90
CA THR A 290 2.19 -16.00 -16.03
C THR A 290 3.26 -15.10 -15.43
N SER A 291 4.16 -15.65 -14.60
CA SER A 291 5.27 -14.88 -14.04
C SER A 291 6.25 -14.28 -15.06
N SER A 292 6.20 -14.70 -16.33
CA SER A 292 6.95 -14.05 -17.42
C SER A 292 6.21 -12.86 -18.05
N ASN A 293 4.93 -12.63 -17.71
CA ASN A 293 4.08 -11.56 -18.23
C ASN A 293 4.19 -10.26 -17.42
N ILE A 294 5.37 -9.98 -16.86
CA ILE A 294 5.57 -8.87 -15.93
C ILE A 294 6.72 -7.99 -16.40
N ASN A 295 6.49 -6.68 -16.42
CA ASN A 295 7.55 -5.69 -16.51
C ASN A 295 8.05 -5.31 -15.11
N ASP A 296 9.26 -5.76 -14.77
CA ASP A 296 9.86 -5.52 -13.44
C ASP A 296 9.95 -4.03 -13.08
N THR A 297 10.25 -3.16 -14.05
CA THR A 297 10.36 -1.72 -13.82
C THR A 297 9.01 -1.09 -13.48
N ALA A 298 7.93 -1.49 -14.17
CA ALA A 298 6.58 -1.03 -13.85
C ALA A 298 6.13 -1.55 -12.47
N LEU A 299 6.36 -2.84 -12.21
CA LEU A 299 6.03 -3.44 -10.93
C LEU A 299 6.74 -2.74 -9.76
N ASN A 300 8.05 -2.49 -9.87
CA ASN A 300 8.81 -1.77 -8.82
C ASN A 300 8.25 -0.37 -8.59
N ARG A 301 8.14 0.44 -9.65
CA ARG A 301 7.67 1.83 -9.54
C ARG A 301 6.27 1.93 -8.95
N ASN A 302 5.34 1.07 -9.37
CA ASN A 302 3.98 1.08 -8.83
C ASN A 302 3.92 0.56 -7.39
N ALA A 303 4.73 -0.43 -7.02
CA ALA A 303 4.81 -0.91 -5.65
C ALA A 303 5.37 0.17 -4.71
N ASP A 304 6.43 0.87 -5.11
CA ASP A 304 6.99 1.98 -4.34
C ASP A 304 6.01 3.16 -4.25
N ALA A 305 5.30 3.48 -5.33
CA ALA A 305 4.26 4.51 -5.35
C ALA A 305 3.10 4.18 -4.39
N LEU A 306 2.72 2.91 -4.32
CA LEU A 306 1.74 2.39 -3.35
C LEU A 306 2.23 2.64 -1.92
N ALA A 307 3.45 2.21 -1.58
CA ALA A 307 4.00 2.41 -0.24
C ALA A 307 4.10 3.90 0.11
N TYR A 308 4.56 4.72 -0.82
CA TYR A 308 4.58 6.17 -0.68
C TYR A 308 3.19 6.72 -0.32
N ALA A 309 2.16 6.37 -1.09
CA ALA A 309 0.80 6.84 -0.84
C ALA A 309 0.24 6.37 0.51
N VAL A 310 0.49 5.12 0.90
CA VAL A 310 0.08 4.60 2.21
C VAL A 310 0.71 5.41 3.34
N TRP A 311 2.01 5.70 3.27
CA TRP A 311 2.70 6.49 4.29
C TRP A 311 2.22 7.93 4.35
N GLU A 312 2.19 8.61 3.20
CA GLU A 312 1.79 10.03 3.12
C GLU A 312 0.34 10.24 3.57
N LEU A 313 -0.57 9.36 3.15
CA LEU A 313 -1.99 9.53 3.46
C LEU A 313 -2.34 9.07 4.88
N SER A 314 -1.53 8.22 5.51
CA SER A 314 -1.77 7.73 6.88
C SER A 314 -1.00 8.46 7.98
N ALA A 315 -0.06 9.33 7.61
CA ALA A 315 0.57 10.29 8.50
C ALA A 315 -0.43 11.25 9.15
#